data_AF-A0A9E2VWC3-F1
#
_entry.id   AF-A0A9E2VWC3-F1
#
_cell.length_a   1.000
_cell.length_b   1.000
_cell.length_c   1.000
_cell.angle_alpha   90.00
_cell.angle_beta   90.00
_cell.angle_gamma   90.00
#
_symmetry.space_group_name_H-M   'P 1'
#
loop_
_entity.id
_entity.type
_entity.pdbx_description
1 polymer ?
#
loop_
_entity_poly.entity_id
_entity_poly.type
_entity_poly.pdbx_seq_one_letter_code
_entity_poly.pdbx_strand_id
1 'polypeptide(L)'
;MGQRSTSFARLTLAGVLCSLAVTGCLSPITLNRAVTAYDEAVTNAISKQLLINIARAHQHQPIHFTGVSNIAATFDFHVSAGATPALTGEASRGLMPIFGGSVAENPTISIVPIEGEEFTKRLLTPFQETKFLLLLRQRFDIDLMLRLMAQELRITENGEEIAYRNTPADRTGYEMFRRVVTHISAIQDANQLYAEPLVYNRTWTIPANSVTAEGFQALQKEYLVTYSQKDNSYTLRKQITGRIVITNYDPDILSPEERARLIDNTEEGQLNDVSFDIRPGHVGGEYPL
;
A
#
# COMPACT_ATOMS: atom_id res chain seq x y z
N MET A 1 66.96 -45.75 8.18
CA MET A 1 66.23 -45.13 9.31
C MET A 1 65.77 -43.74 8.87
N GLY A 2 64.68 -43.65 8.09
CA GLY A 2 64.26 -42.38 7.51
C GLY A 2 62.88 -42.49 6.91
N GLN A 3 61.84 -42.14 7.68
CA GLN A 3 60.47 -41.95 7.15
C GLN A 3 59.43 -41.34 8.12
N ARG A 4 59.78 -40.98 9.37
CA ARG A 4 58.76 -40.55 10.36
C ARG A 4 58.48 -39.03 10.44
N SER A 5 59.37 -38.16 9.93
CA SER A 5 59.21 -36.69 10.08
C SER A 5 58.23 -36.06 9.07
N THR A 6 58.07 -36.65 7.89
CA THR A 6 57.24 -36.07 6.80
C THR A 6 55.73 -36.21 7.03
N SER A 7 55.28 -37.15 7.87
CA SER A 7 53.86 -37.41 8.12
C SER A 7 53.23 -36.40 9.11
N PHE A 8 53.95 -36.01 10.17
CA PHE A 8 53.49 -35.01 11.13
C PHE A 8 53.40 -33.61 10.51
N ALA A 9 54.38 -33.23 9.67
CA ALA A 9 54.37 -31.95 8.96
C ALA A 9 53.24 -31.84 7.92
N ARG A 10 52.82 -32.96 7.32
CA ARG A 10 51.69 -33.00 6.38
C ARG A 10 50.35 -32.91 7.09
N LEU A 11 50.22 -33.53 8.27
CA LEU A 11 48.99 -33.42 9.09
C LEU A 11 48.78 -32.01 9.66
N THR A 12 49.85 -31.34 10.10
CA THR A 12 49.76 -29.96 10.60
C THR A 12 49.50 -28.96 9.47
N LEU A 13 50.10 -29.15 8.29
CA LEU A 13 49.83 -28.31 7.12
C LEU A 13 48.39 -28.48 6.62
N ALA A 14 47.85 -29.70 6.64
CA ALA A 14 46.45 -29.97 6.29
C ALA A 14 45.47 -29.36 7.32
N GLY A 15 45.79 -29.44 8.61
CA GLY A 15 45.00 -28.81 9.67
C GLY A 15 44.94 -27.28 9.55
N VAL A 16 46.08 -26.65 9.25
CA VAL A 16 46.18 -25.19 9.04
C VAL A 16 45.40 -24.77 7.78
N LEU A 17 45.56 -25.50 6.66
CA LEU A 17 44.84 -25.21 5.42
C LEU A 17 43.31 -25.36 5.58
N CYS A 18 42.86 -26.31 6.40
CA CYS A 18 41.44 -26.51 6.70
C CYS A 18 40.88 -25.41 7.62
N SER A 19 41.66 -24.89 8.56
CA SER A 19 41.27 -23.72 9.37
C SER A 19 41.20 -22.40 8.59
N LEU A 20 42.02 -22.23 7.54
CA LEU A 20 41.98 -21.08 6.62
C LEU A 20 40.77 -21.11 5.67
N ALA A 21 40.18 -22.27 5.42
CA ALA A 21 38.98 -22.38 4.59
C ALA A 21 37.71 -21.87 5.30
N VAL A 22 37.69 -21.84 6.64
CA VAL A 22 36.53 -21.41 7.45
C VAL A 22 36.43 -19.88 7.55
N THR A 23 37.51 -19.13 7.31
CA THR A 23 37.50 -17.66 7.38
C THR A 23 36.84 -16.98 6.17
N GLY A 24 36.45 -17.73 5.14
CA GLY A 24 35.76 -17.20 3.95
C GLY A 24 34.27 -16.83 4.16
N CYS A 25 33.69 -17.14 5.32
CA CYS A 25 32.27 -16.90 5.61
C CYS A 25 31.98 -15.53 6.29
N LEU A 26 32.97 -14.67 6.49
CA LEU A 26 32.73 -13.33 7.03
C LEU A 26 32.05 -12.38 6.03
N SER A 27 32.28 -12.55 4.72
CA SER A 27 31.73 -11.66 3.70
C SER A 27 30.19 -11.65 3.63
N PRO A 28 29.48 -12.80 3.68
CA PRO A 28 28.01 -12.81 3.69
C PRO A 28 27.39 -12.21 4.97
N ILE A 29 28.04 -12.38 6.12
CA ILE A 29 27.51 -11.88 7.41
C ILE A 29 27.64 -10.35 7.49
N THR A 30 28.78 -9.81 7.06
CA THR A 30 29.00 -8.35 6.99
C THR A 30 28.09 -7.70 5.97
N LEU A 31 27.88 -8.33 4.81
CA LEU A 31 26.95 -7.84 3.79
C LEU A 31 25.51 -7.80 4.30
N ASN A 32 25.03 -8.86 4.95
CA ASN A 32 23.67 -8.91 5.48
C ASN A 32 23.45 -7.81 6.56
N ARG A 33 24.42 -7.62 7.46
CA ARG A 33 24.35 -6.54 8.46
C ARG A 33 24.36 -5.15 7.84
N ALA A 34 25.18 -4.93 6.82
CA ALA A 34 25.24 -3.65 6.13
C ALA A 34 23.91 -3.33 5.42
N VAL A 35 23.34 -4.30 4.68
CA VAL A 35 22.03 -4.13 4.02
C VAL A 35 20.93 -3.80 5.04
N THR A 36 20.87 -4.51 6.17
CA THR A 36 19.90 -4.20 7.23
C THR A 36 20.12 -2.80 7.83
N ALA A 37 21.38 -2.42 8.09
CA ALA A 37 21.69 -1.09 8.62
C ALA A 37 21.32 0.03 7.62
N TYR A 38 21.51 -0.21 6.33
CA TYR A 38 21.08 0.71 5.27
C TYR A 38 19.56 0.82 5.18
N ASP A 39 18.85 -0.30 5.20
CA ASP A 39 17.38 -0.32 5.18
C ASP A 39 16.79 0.41 6.39
N GLU A 40 17.35 0.19 7.58
CA GLU A 40 16.97 0.90 8.80
C GLU A 40 17.26 2.41 8.69
N ALA A 41 18.42 2.80 8.14
CA ALA A 41 18.77 4.19 7.92
C ALA A 41 17.82 4.88 6.92
N VAL A 42 17.48 4.20 5.81
CA VAL A 42 16.51 4.68 4.82
C VAL A 42 15.13 4.82 5.43
N THR A 43 14.65 3.81 6.15
CA THR A 43 13.34 3.83 6.82
C THR A 43 13.25 4.95 7.85
N ASN A 44 14.31 5.16 8.63
CA ASN A 44 14.41 6.26 9.58
C ASN A 44 14.42 7.63 8.89
N ALA A 45 15.11 7.77 7.76
CA ALA A 45 15.13 9.00 6.98
C ALA A 45 13.74 9.32 6.42
N ILE A 46 13.04 8.33 5.85
CA ILE A 46 11.66 8.47 5.34
C ILE A 46 10.72 8.89 6.47
N SER A 47 10.80 8.25 7.63
CA SER A 47 9.95 8.56 8.79
C SER A 47 10.17 9.98 9.32
N LYS A 48 11.45 10.41 9.43
CA LYS A 48 11.79 11.79 9.80
C LYS A 48 11.32 12.80 8.76
N GLN A 49 11.42 12.45 7.48
CA GLN A 49 10.94 13.30 6.39
C GLN A 49 9.41 13.46 6.41
N LEU A 50 8.68 12.40 6.74
CA LEU A 50 7.23 12.48 6.93
C LEU A 50 6.89 13.41 8.11
N LEU A 51 7.56 13.26 9.25
CA LEU A 51 7.32 14.10 10.43
C LEU A 51 7.61 15.58 10.17
N ILE A 52 8.71 15.91 9.49
CA ILE A 52 9.00 17.30 9.13
C ILE A 52 8.02 17.83 8.09
N ASN A 53 7.52 16.99 7.17
CA ASN A 53 6.48 17.40 6.23
C ASN A 53 5.12 17.64 6.90
N ILE A 54 4.78 16.90 7.97
CA ILE A 54 3.60 17.20 8.80
C ILE A 54 3.77 18.58 9.46
N ALA A 55 4.93 18.84 10.07
CA ALA A 55 5.21 20.15 10.69
C ALA A 55 5.18 21.29 9.66
N ARG A 56 5.73 21.07 8.47
CA ARG A 56 5.68 22.02 7.35
C ARG A 56 4.26 22.30 6.90
N ALA A 57 3.46 21.26 6.70
CA ALA A 57 2.06 21.39 6.30
C ALA A 57 1.25 22.22 7.32
N HIS A 58 1.44 21.95 8.62
CA HIS A 58 0.84 22.76 9.69
C HIS A 58 1.26 24.23 9.64
N GLN A 59 2.51 24.51 9.28
CA GLN A 59 3.05 25.87 9.12
C GLN A 59 2.86 26.44 7.70
N HIS A 60 2.05 25.81 6.85
CA HIS A 60 1.81 26.22 5.46
C HIS A 60 3.11 26.35 4.62
N GLN A 61 4.13 25.56 4.94
CA GLN A 61 5.39 25.51 4.21
C GLN A 61 5.34 24.44 3.10
N PRO A 62 6.07 24.62 1.99
CA PRO A 62 6.16 23.62 0.94
C PRO A 62 6.68 22.28 1.45
N ILE A 63 5.93 21.21 1.20
CA ILE A 63 6.33 19.83 1.45
C ILE A 63 7.15 19.28 0.27
N HIS A 64 8.12 18.42 0.55
CA HIS A 64 8.90 17.71 -0.49
C HIS A 64 9.27 16.31 -0.01
N PHE A 65 9.39 15.37 -0.95
CA PHE A 65 9.81 13.99 -0.67
C PHE A 65 11.11 13.69 -1.40
N THR A 66 12.04 13.00 -0.74
CA THR A 66 13.32 12.59 -1.30
C THR A 66 13.44 11.09 -1.12
N GLY A 67 13.54 10.35 -2.24
CA GLY A 67 13.71 8.91 -2.21
C GLY A 67 15.17 8.53 -2.34
N VAL A 68 15.56 7.41 -1.72
CA VAL A 68 16.82 6.73 -2.04
C VAL A 68 16.50 5.73 -3.14
N SER A 69 17.09 5.91 -4.33
CA SER A 69 16.77 5.08 -5.52
C SER A 69 17.66 3.84 -5.61
N ASN A 70 18.91 3.95 -5.16
CA ASN A 70 19.88 2.85 -5.16
C ASN A 70 20.98 3.09 -4.12
N ILE A 71 21.47 2.00 -3.53
CA ILE A 71 22.63 1.97 -2.63
C ILE A 71 23.63 0.98 -3.22
N ALA A 72 24.80 1.46 -3.63
CA ALA A 72 25.89 0.62 -4.13
C ALA A 72 27.05 0.65 -3.11
N ALA A 73 27.35 -0.46 -2.45
CA ALA A 73 28.43 -0.55 -1.48
C ALA A 73 29.54 -1.48 -1.98
N THR A 74 30.78 -0.98 -1.99
CA THR A 74 31.98 -1.78 -2.25
C THR A 74 32.66 -2.09 -0.93
N PHE A 75 32.92 -3.38 -0.68
CA PHE A 75 33.61 -3.86 0.52
C PHE A 75 35.00 -4.38 0.15
N ASP A 76 36.03 -3.76 0.71
CA ASP A 76 37.42 -4.17 0.54
C ASP A 76 37.89 -4.91 1.81
N PHE A 77 38.11 -6.22 1.66
CA PHE A 77 38.64 -7.08 2.72
C PHE A 77 40.12 -7.35 2.46
N HIS A 78 41.00 -6.77 3.28
CA HIS A 78 42.43 -7.02 3.21
C HIS A 78 42.88 -7.84 4.42
N VAL A 79 43.34 -9.06 4.16
CA VAL A 79 44.05 -9.88 5.15
C VAL A 79 45.51 -9.94 4.72
N SER A 80 46.41 -9.49 5.59
CA SER A 80 47.84 -9.53 5.37
C SER A 80 48.50 -10.45 6.40
N ALA A 81 49.42 -11.27 5.93
CA ALA A 81 50.31 -12.06 6.76
C ALA A 81 51.74 -11.81 6.27
N GLY A 82 52.61 -11.38 7.17
CA GLY A 82 54.00 -11.07 6.88
C GLY A 82 54.91 -11.63 7.96
N ALA A 83 56.21 -11.47 7.79
CA ALA A 83 57.17 -11.81 8.83
C ALA A 83 58.23 -10.71 8.90
N THR A 84 58.50 -10.22 10.11
CA THR A 84 59.53 -9.19 10.34
C THR A 84 60.66 -9.76 11.19
N PRO A 85 61.88 -9.23 11.07
CA PRO A 85 62.96 -9.61 11.97
C PRO A 85 62.61 -9.26 13.42
N ALA A 86 62.91 -10.16 14.35
CA ALA A 86 62.72 -9.89 15.77
C ALA A 86 63.55 -8.64 16.20
N LEU A 87 62.88 -7.63 16.77
CA LEU A 87 63.48 -6.36 17.21
C LEU A 87 64.37 -6.49 18.47
N THR A 88 64.57 -7.69 18.99
CA THR A 88 65.36 -7.95 20.21
C THR A 88 66.77 -8.42 19.85
N GLY A 89 67.78 -7.73 20.39
CA GLY A 89 69.19 -7.85 20.03
C GLY A 89 69.84 -9.23 20.25
N GLU A 90 70.90 -9.46 19.47
CA GLU A 90 71.87 -10.56 19.45
C GLU A 90 71.39 -12.02 19.27
N ALA A 91 70.10 -12.27 19.08
CA ALA A 91 69.58 -13.54 18.53
C ALA A 91 68.79 -13.30 17.22
N SER A 92 69.35 -12.54 16.28
CA SER A 92 68.65 -12.00 15.10
C SER A 92 68.50 -12.99 13.92
N ARG A 93 68.14 -14.25 14.17
CA ARG A 93 67.74 -15.21 13.12
C ARG A 93 66.28 -15.64 13.20
N GLY A 94 65.51 -15.13 14.17
CA GLY A 94 64.08 -15.40 14.28
C GLY A 94 63.24 -14.41 13.47
N LEU A 95 62.38 -14.93 12.59
CA LEU A 95 61.31 -14.19 11.94
C LEU A 95 60.08 -14.20 12.84
N MET A 96 59.56 -13.03 13.18
CA MET A 96 58.30 -12.87 13.91
C MET A 96 57.15 -12.75 12.91
N PRO A 97 56.12 -13.60 12.98
CA PRO A 97 54.95 -13.45 12.13
C PRO A 97 54.14 -12.21 12.54
N ILE A 98 53.68 -11.46 11.54
CA ILE A 98 52.74 -10.36 11.69
C ILE A 98 51.48 -10.74 10.93
N PHE A 99 50.33 -10.61 11.59
CA PHE A 99 49.02 -10.77 10.97
C PHE A 99 48.27 -9.45 11.09
N GLY A 100 47.68 -9.00 9.98
CA GLY A 100 46.86 -7.81 9.90
C GLY A 100 45.55 -8.13 9.17
N GLY A 101 44.48 -7.48 9.59
CA GLY A 101 43.19 -7.54 8.91
C GLY A 101 42.59 -6.14 8.88
N SER A 102 42.11 -5.70 7.72
CA SER A 102 41.32 -4.50 7.58
C SER A 102 40.08 -4.77 6.73
N VAL A 103 39.00 -4.07 7.07
CA VAL A 103 37.74 -4.04 6.34
C VAL A 103 37.46 -2.57 6.06
N ALA A 104 37.29 -2.22 4.79
CA ALA A 104 36.88 -0.88 4.37
C ALA A 104 35.59 -0.96 3.55
N GLU A 105 34.71 0.01 3.76
CA GLU A 105 33.43 0.11 3.05
C GLU A 105 33.32 1.51 2.42
N ASN A 106 33.00 1.57 1.12
CA ASN A 106 32.81 2.81 0.38
C ASN A 106 31.42 2.81 -0.30
N PRO A 107 30.34 3.22 0.40
CA PRO A 107 29.01 3.23 -0.18
C PRO A 107 28.74 4.49 -1.01
N THR A 108 28.16 4.31 -2.18
CA THR A 108 27.60 5.37 -3.03
C THR A 108 26.08 5.33 -2.92
N ILE A 109 25.49 6.39 -2.37
CA ILE A 109 24.04 6.53 -2.19
C ILE A 109 23.50 7.48 -3.26
N SER A 110 22.54 7.00 -4.07
CA SER A 110 21.84 7.84 -5.03
C SER A 110 20.53 8.36 -4.42
N ILE A 111 20.44 9.68 -4.25
CA ILE A 111 19.26 10.37 -3.72
C ILE A 111 18.56 11.06 -4.88
N VAL A 112 17.29 10.74 -5.09
CA VAL A 112 16.47 11.35 -6.13
C VAL A 112 15.33 12.13 -5.47
N PRO A 113 15.32 13.47 -5.57
CA PRO A 113 14.21 14.25 -5.07
C PRO A 113 12.98 14.01 -5.96
N ILE A 114 11.82 13.82 -5.34
CA ILE A 114 10.53 13.80 -6.03
C ILE A 114 10.12 15.27 -6.22
N GLU A 115 10.56 15.86 -7.32
CA GLU A 115 10.36 17.28 -7.66
C GLU A 115 9.54 17.46 -8.94
N GLY A 116 9.05 18.69 -9.15
CA GLY A 116 8.42 19.11 -10.40
C GLY A 116 6.97 18.66 -10.59
N GLU A 117 6.63 18.32 -11.85
CA GLU A 117 5.26 18.04 -12.28
C GLU A 117 4.68 16.78 -11.64
N GLU A 118 5.46 15.70 -11.52
CA GLU A 118 5.03 14.43 -10.91
C GLU A 118 4.60 14.60 -9.45
N PHE A 119 5.36 15.38 -8.69
CA PHE A 119 5.01 15.71 -7.31
C PHE A 119 3.69 16.50 -7.24
N THR A 120 3.60 17.56 -8.05
CA THR A 120 2.43 18.44 -8.10
C THR A 120 1.18 17.69 -8.53
N LYS A 121 1.30 16.84 -9.55
CA LYS A 121 0.22 15.97 -10.02
C LYS A 121 -0.25 15.02 -8.92
N ARG A 122 0.67 14.37 -8.20
CA ARG A 122 0.29 13.47 -7.09
C ARG A 122 -0.38 14.21 -5.94
N LEU A 123 0.05 15.43 -5.64
CA LEU A 123 -0.54 16.25 -4.56
C LEU A 123 -1.93 16.78 -4.94
N LEU A 124 -2.13 17.16 -6.20
CA LEU A 124 -3.38 17.76 -6.67
C LEU A 124 -4.38 16.76 -7.25
N THR A 125 -3.96 15.52 -7.50
CA THR A 125 -4.88 14.47 -7.98
C THR A 125 -5.84 14.11 -6.85
N PRO A 126 -7.16 14.31 -7.02
CA PRO A 126 -8.12 13.92 -6.02
C PRO A 126 -8.07 12.43 -5.72
N PHE A 127 -8.50 12.09 -4.52
CA PHE A 127 -8.54 10.70 -4.12
C PHE A 127 -9.60 9.93 -4.93
N GLN A 128 -9.24 8.73 -5.40
CA GLN A 128 -10.10 7.89 -6.24
C GLN A 128 -10.85 6.86 -5.40
N GLU A 129 -12.18 6.81 -5.47
CA GLU A 129 -13.04 5.85 -4.75
C GLU A 129 -12.53 4.40 -4.82
N THR A 130 -12.02 3.97 -5.98
CA THR A 130 -11.49 2.62 -6.20
C THR A 130 -10.31 2.30 -5.29
N LYS A 131 -9.43 3.28 -5.02
CA LYS A 131 -8.29 3.09 -4.10
C LYS A 131 -8.77 2.92 -2.66
N PHE A 132 -9.85 3.60 -2.26
CA PHE A 132 -10.40 3.49 -0.91
C PHE A 132 -11.02 2.11 -0.73
N LEU A 133 -11.78 1.65 -1.73
CA LEU A 133 -12.29 0.30 -1.75
C LEU A 133 -11.18 -0.77 -1.65
N LEU A 134 -10.07 -0.60 -2.38
CA LEU A 134 -8.95 -1.54 -2.31
C LEU A 134 -8.35 -1.64 -0.89
N LEU A 135 -8.18 -0.52 -0.21
CA LEU A 135 -7.69 -0.49 1.18
C LEU A 135 -8.70 -1.14 2.14
N LEU A 136 -10.00 -0.86 1.99
CA LEU A 136 -11.04 -1.51 2.80
C LEU A 136 -11.05 -3.04 2.60
N ARG A 137 -10.91 -3.51 1.36
CA ARG A 137 -10.82 -4.95 1.04
C ARG A 137 -9.57 -5.62 1.63
N GLN A 138 -8.50 -4.86 1.83
CA GLN A 138 -7.30 -5.29 2.54
C GLN A 138 -7.45 -5.23 4.07
N ARG A 139 -8.66 -4.90 4.58
CA ARG A 139 -8.99 -4.77 6.01
C ARG A 139 -8.17 -3.70 6.71
N PHE A 140 -7.84 -2.61 6.01
CA PHE A 140 -7.43 -1.39 6.69
C PHE A 140 -8.58 -0.85 7.55
N ASP A 141 -8.21 -0.28 8.69
CA ASP A 141 -9.15 0.36 9.62
C ASP A 141 -9.83 1.56 8.94
N ILE A 142 -11.15 1.48 8.78
CA ILE A 142 -11.95 2.54 8.18
C ILE A 142 -11.95 3.82 9.02
N ASP A 143 -11.80 3.72 10.34
CA ASP A 143 -11.70 4.89 11.23
C ASP A 143 -10.44 5.69 10.89
N LEU A 144 -9.29 5.03 10.75
CA LEU A 144 -8.07 5.69 10.29
C LEU A 144 -8.21 6.28 8.88
N MET A 145 -8.76 5.51 7.95
CA MET A 145 -8.89 5.95 6.55
C MET A 145 -9.78 7.19 6.43
N LEU A 146 -10.99 7.18 7.00
CA LEU A 146 -11.90 8.32 6.93
C LEU A 146 -11.31 9.55 7.63
N ARG A 147 -10.62 9.40 8.76
CA ARG A 147 -9.96 10.52 9.44
C ARG A 147 -8.82 11.15 8.65
N LEU A 148 -8.12 10.36 7.83
CA LEU A 148 -7.01 10.87 7.02
C LEU A 148 -7.48 11.42 5.66
N MET A 149 -8.59 10.89 5.13
CA MET A 149 -8.96 11.08 3.74
C MET A 149 -10.24 11.89 3.54
N ALA A 150 -11.18 11.85 4.49
CA ALA A 150 -12.43 12.59 4.38
C ALA A 150 -12.23 14.02 4.92
N GLN A 151 -12.64 15.02 4.13
CA GLN A 151 -12.62 16.42 4.56
C GLN A 151 -13.81 16.76 5.47
N GLU A 152 -14.97 16.17 5.18
CA GLU A 152 -16.21 16.36 5.90
C GLU A 152 -17.11 15.15 5.73
N LEU A 153 -18.08 15.02 6.62
CA LEU A 153 -19.16 14.06 6.59
C LEU A 153 -20.44 14.82 6.28
N ARG A 154 -21.23 14.34 5.32
CA ARG A 154 -22.54 14.92 5.00
C ARG A 154 -23.62 13.92 5.37
N ILE A 155 -24.63 14.38 6.09
CA ILE A 155 -25.78 13.58 6.52
C ILE A 155 -27.05 14.36 6.19
N THR A 156 -28.05 13.68 5.68
CA THR A 156 -29.37 14.29 5.43
C THR A 156 -30.25 14.11 6.66
N GLU A 157 -30.53 15.19 7.38
CA GLU A 157 -31.42 15.20 8.54
C GLU A 157 -32.65 16.07 8.23
N ASN A 158 -33.85 15.53 8.43
CA ASN A 158 -35.12 16.24 8.16
C ASN A 158 -35.24 16.84 6.74
N GLY A 159 -34.54 16.27 5.75
CA GLY A 159 -34.52 16.76 4.37
C GLY A 159 -33.51 17.88 4.10
N GLU A 160 -32.71 18.27 5.08
CA GLU A 160 -31.59 19.20 4.90
C GLU A 160 -30.25 18.44 5.01
N GLU A 161 -29.32 18.75 4.11
CA GLU A 161 -27.97 18.20 4.17
C GLU A 161 -27.13 19.02 5.17
N ILE A 162 -26.61 18.36 6.20
CA ILE A 162 -25.74 18.94 7.21
C ILE A 162 -24.32 18.40 7.01
N ALA A 163 -23.35 19.31 6.92
CA ALA A 163 -21.93 18.97 6.78
C ALA A 163 -21.16 19.13 8.09
N TYR A 164 -20.53 18.06 8.55
CA TYR A 164 -19.66 17.99 9.73
C TYR A 164 -18.20 17.89 9.30
N ARG A 165 -17.40 18.92 9.58
CA ARG A 165 -16.00 18.98 9.11
C ARG A 165 -15.07 18.11 9.94
N ASN A 166 -14.13 17.43 9.26
CA ASN A 166 -13.01 16.73 9.88
C ASN A 166 -11.91 17.72 10.30
N THR A 167 -12.24 18.67 11.17
CA THR A 167 -11.29 19.69 11.66
C THR A 167 -11.45 19.91 13.16
N PRO A 168 -10.38 19.74 13.96
CA PRO A 168 -10.44 19.98 15.41
C PRO A 168 -10.83 21.41 15.81
N ALA A 169 -10.71 22.38 14.90
CA ALA A 169 -11.12 23.77 15.13
C ALA A 169 -12.65 23.93 15.24
N ASP A 170 -13.43 23.05 14.59
CA ASP A 170 -14.88 22.97 14.73
C ASP A 170 -15.22 21.84 15.69
N ARG A 171 -15.25 22.15 17.00
CA ARG A 171 -15.40 21.12 18.04
C ARG A 171 -16.70 20.33 17.90
N THR A 172 -17.81 21.00 17.65
CA THR A 172 -19.13 20.36 17.56
C THR A 172 -19.22 19.49 16.30
N GLY A 173 -18.81 20.03 15.15
CA GLY A 173 -18.81 19.24 13.91
C GLY A 173 -17.83 18.08 13.95
N TYR A 174 -16.65 18.29 14.52
CA TYR A 174 -15.66 17.23 14.68
C TYR A 174 -16.12 16.11 15.61
N GLU A 175 -16.83 16.42 16.70
CA GLU A 175 -17.41 15.40 17.57
C GLU A 175 -18.39 14.50 16.81
N MET A 176 -19.29 15.11 16.01
CA MET A 176 -20.24 14.37 15.18
C MET A 176 -19.54 13.53 14.11
N PHE A 177 -18.57 14.11 13.40
CA PHE A 177 -17.73 13.40 12.44
C PHE A 177 -17.09 12.16 13.10
N ARG A 178 -16.45 12.34 14.26
CA ARG A 178 -15.80 11.25 15.01
C ARG A 178 -16.78 10.20 15.47
N ARG A 179 -17.98 10.59 15.92
CA ARG A 179 -19.03 9.65 16.34
C ARG A 179 -19.46 8.74 15.20
N VAL A 180 -19.76 9.30 14.03
CA VAL A 180 -20.17 8.52 12.85
C VAL A 180 -19.04 7.63 12.35
N VAL A 181 -17.81 8.15 12.24
CA VAL A 181 -16.67 7.33 11.81
C VAL A 181 -16.42 6.17 12.76
N THR A 182 -16.52 6.39 14.07
CA THR A 182 -16.39 5.33 15.08
C THR A 182 -17.53 4.31 14.96
N HIS A 183 -18.74 4.77 14.66
CA HIS A 183 -19.90 3.91 14.42
C HIS A 183 -19.70 2.99 13.23
N ILE A 184 -19.28 3.53 12.08
CA ILE A 184 -18.96 2.76 10.87
C ILE A 184 -17.83 1.76 11.13
N SER A 185 -16.82 2.15 11.91
CA SER A 185 -15.73 1.25 12.31
C SER A 185 -16.21 0.08 13.19
N ALA A 186 -17.14 0.31 14.12
CA ALA A 186 -17.74 -0.78 14.89
C ALA A 186 -18.49 -1.81 13.99
N ILE A 187 -19.12 -1.34 12.92
CA ILE A 187 -19.77 -2.22 11.91
C ILE A 187 -18.70 -3.02 11.14
N GLN A 188 -17.55 -2.41 10.83
CA GLN A 188 -16.41 -3.09 10.21
C GLN A 188 -15.84 -4.18 11.12
N ASP A 189 -15.64 -3.88 12.39
CA ASP A 189 -15.10 -4.81 13.40
C ASP A 189 -16.01 -6.03 13.59
N ALA A 190 -17.33 -5.82 13.45
CA ALA A 190 -18.32 -6.89 13.45
C ALA A 190 -18.34 -7.73 12.15
N ASN A 191 -17.52 -7.40 11.15
CA ASN A 191 -17.55 -7.99 9.80
C ASN A 191 -18.93 -7.87 9.12
N GLN A 192 -19.63 -6.76 9.36
CA GLN A 192 -20.94 -6.48 8.75
C GLN A 192 -20.90 -5.23 7.88
N LEU A 193 -19.70 -4.68 7.62
CA LEU A 193 -19.51 -3.55 6.72
C LEU A 193 -19.29 -4.04 5.29
N TYR A 194 -20.20 -3.68 4.41
CA TYR A 194 -20.12 -3.93 2.99
C TYR A 194 -19.72 -2.63 2.29
N ALA A 195 -18.73 -2.68 1.41
CA ALA A 195 -18.33 -1.53 0.61
C ALA A 195 -18.14 -2.02 -0.82
N GLU A 196 -19.13 -1.81 -1.67
CA GLU A 196 -19.14 -2.34 -3.03
C GLU A 196 -19.81 -1.37 -4.00
N PRO A 197 -19.41 -1.36 -5.29
CA PRO A 197 -20.15 -0.64 -6.30
C PRO A 197 -21.53 -1.27 -6.47
N LEU A 198 -22.58 -0.47 -6.41
CA LEU A 198 -23.94 -0.97 -6.64
C LEU A 198 -24.11 -1.37 -8.10
N VAL A 199 -24.59 -2.59 -8.33
CA VAL A 199 -24.85 -3.10 -9.68
C VAL A 199 -26.34 -3.37 -9.83
N TYR A 200 -26.92 -2.86 -10.91
CA TYR A 200 -28.25 -3.26 -11.33
C TYR A 200 -28.31 -3.52 -12.84
N ASN A 201 -29.32 -4.30 -13.24
CA ASN A 201 -29.55 -4.63 -14.63
C ASN A 201 -30.79 -3.88 -15.10
N ARG A 202 -30.60 -2.98 -16.06
CA ARG A 202 -31.70 -2.31 -16.72
C ARG A 202 -32.16 -3.14 -17.90
N THR A 203 -33.47 -3.35 -17.99
CA THR A 203 -34.08 -4.19 -19.01
C THR A 203 -35.09 -3.40 -19.83
N TRP A 204 -35.02 -3.55 -21.15
CA TRP A 204 -35.99 -3.00 -22.09
C TRP A 204 -36.53 -4.11 -22.96
N THR A 205 -37.81 -4.02 -23.28
CA THR A 205 -38.46 -4.93 -24.23
C THR A 205 -38.89 -4.13 -25.44
N ILE A 206 -38.43 -4.54 -26.62
CA ILE A 206 -38.75 -3.90 -27.89
C ILE A 206 -39.36 -4.91 -28.86
N PRO A 207 -40.40 -4.53 -29.63
CA PRO A 207 -40.98 -5.40 -30.65
C PRO A 207 -39.93 -5.77 -31.71
N ALA A 208 -39.80 -7.06 -32.05
CA ALA A 208 -38.74 -7.51 -32.96
C ALA A 208 -38.92 -6.98 -34.39
N ASN A 209 -40.16 -6.73 -34.79
CA ASN A 209 -40.50 -6.11 -36.08
C ASN A 209 -40.07 -4.64 -36.20
N SER A 210 -39.76 -3.96 -35.10
CA SER A 210 -39.30 -2.57 -35.07
C SER A 210 -37.78 -2.42 -35.22
N VAL A 211 -37.04 -3.54 -35.25
CA VAL A 211 -35.58 -3.56 -35.26
C VAL A 211 -35.08 -4.01 -36.63
N THR A 212 -34.31 -3.15 -37.32
CA THR A 212 -33.64 -3.52 -38.58
C THR A 212 -32.44 -4.43 -38.31
N ALA A 213 -31.88 -5.06 -39.35
CA ALA A 213 -30.68 -5.89 -39.21
C ALA A 213 -29.49 -5.07 -38.68
N GLU A 214 -29.32 -3.85 -39.17
CA GLU A 214 -28.28 -2.91 -38.72
C GLU A 214 -28.54 -2.48 -37.26
N GLY A 215 -29.80 -2.19 -36.91
CA GLY A 215 -30.20 -1.87 -35.55
C GLY A 215 -29.92 -3.00 -34.57
N PHE A 216 -30.19 -4.25 -34.96
CA PHE A 216 -29.89 -5.42 -34.14
C PHE A 216 -28.39 -5.57 -33.88
N GLN A 217 -27.55 -5.40 -34.92
CA GLN A 217 -26.09 -5.42 -34.75
C GLN A 217 -25.59 -4.30 -33.83
N ALA A 218 -26.19 -3.10 -33.91
CA ALA A 218 -25.86 -2.01 -33.01
C ALA A 218 -26.22 -2.35 -31.55
N LEU A 219 -27.41 -2.91 -31.31
CA LEU A 219 -27.85 -3.32 -29.98
C LEU A 219 -26.96 -4.40 -29.36
N GLN A 220 -26.51 -5.38 -30.14
CA GLN A 220 -25.61 -6.43 -29.65
C GLN A 220 -24.23 -5.93 -29.20
N LYS A 221 -23.80 -4.73 -29.63
CA LYS A 221 -22.53 -4.13 -29.17
C LYS A 221 -22.59 -3.62 -27.74
N GLU A 222 -23.76 -3.16 -27.31
CA GLU A 222 -23.92 -2.48 -26.01
C GLU A 222 -24.78 -3.25 -25.00
N TYR A 223 -25.61 -4.19 -25.48
CA TYR A 223 -26.61 -4.89 -24.67
C TYR A 223 -26.47 -6.40 -24.82
N LEU A 224 -26.79 -7.12 -23.75
CA LEU A 224 -27.13 -8.53 -23.86
C LEU A 224 -28.54 -8.62 -24.45
N VAL A 225 -28.65 -9.16 -25.66
CA VAL A 225 -29.90 -9.27 -26.41
C VAL A 225 -30.42 -10.69 -26.35
N THR A 226 -31.68 -10.86 -25.95
CA THR A 226 -32.39 -12.15 -25.96
C THR A 226 -33.68 -12.02 -26.76
N TYR A 227 -34.02 -13.04 -27.54
CA TYR A 227 -35.24 -13.03 -28.37
C TYR A 227 -36.31 -13.93 -27.76
N SER A 228 -37.54 -13.41 -27.61
CA SER A 228 -38.72 -14.17 -27.23
C SER A 228 -39.57 -14.45 -28.46
N GLN A 229 -39.67 -15.72 -28.86
CA GLN A 229 -40.59 -16.15 -29.92
C GLN A 229 -42.05 -15.98 -29.55
N LYS A 230 -42.39 -16.11 -28.25
CA LYS A 230 -43.76 -16.06 -27.76
C LYS A 230 -44.38 -14.68 -27.96
N ASP A 231 -43.59 -13.64 -27.70
CA ASP A 231 -44.05 -12.24 -27.72
C ASP A 231 -43.49 -11.47 -28.93
N ASN A 232 -42.77 -12.17 -29.81
CA ASN A 232 -42.03 -11.61 -30.95
C ASN A 232 -41.27 -10.32 -30.59
N SER A 233 -40.47 -10.39 -29.52
CA SER A 233 -39.80 -9.23 -28.95
C SER A 233 -38.34 -9.54 -28.61
N TYR A 234 -37.51 -8.50 -28.61
CA TYR A 234 -36.17 -8.55 -28.05
C TYR A 234 -36.19 -7.98 -26.64
N THR A 235 -35.55 -8.68 -25.72
CA THR A 235 -35.23 -8.20 -24.38
C THR A 235 -33.77 -7.79 -24.35
N LEU A 236 -33.53 -6.51 -24.11
CA LEU A 236 -32.21 -5.90 -23.98
C LEU A 236 -31.86 -5.78 -22.51
N ARG A 237 -30.67 -6.23 -22.11
CA ARG A 237 -30.15 -6.07 -20.76
C ARG A 237 -28.82 -5.33 -20.79
N LYS A 238 -28.72 -4.24 -20.02
CA LYS A 238 -27.47 -3.50 -19.77
C LYS A 238 -27.19 -3.53 -18.29
N GLN A 239 -25.97 -3.95 -17.93
CA GLN A 239 -25.49 -3.83 -16.56
C GLN A 239 -25.04 -2.40 -16.34
N ILE A 240 -25.59 -1.75 -15.34
CA ILE A 240 -25.18 -0.42 -14.88
C ILE A 240 -24.45 -0.62 -13.56
N THR A 241 -23.25 -0.07 -13.49
CA THR A 241 -22.43 -0.06 -12.27
C THR A 241 -22.44 1.37 -11.75
N GLY A 242 -23.07 1.56 -10.59
CA GLY A 242 -23.04 2.82 -9.86
C GLY A 242 -21.77 2.96 -9.02
N ARG A 243 -21.78 3.98 -8.16
CA ARG A 243 -20.67 4.30 -7.26
C ARG A 243 -20.55 3.30 -6.12
N ILE A 244 -19.42 3.36 -5.42
CA ILE A 244 -19.20 2.59 -4.20
C ILE A 244 -20.07 3.13 -3.08
N VAL A 245 -20.83 2.24 -2.43
CA VAL A 245 -21.64 2.58 -1.26
C VAL A 245 -21.22 1.70 -0.09
N ILE A 246 -21.03 2.33 1.07
CA ILE A 246 -20.79 1.65 2.34
C ILE A 246 -22.14 1.33 2.99
N THR A 247 -22.39 0.07 3.31
CA THR A 247 -23.67 -0.38 3.88
C THR A 247 -23.43 -1.33 5.06
N ASN A 248 -24.41 -1.43 5.95
CA ASN A 248 -24.40 -2.41 7.03
C ASN A 248 -25.21 -3.68 6.71
N TYR A 249 -25.56 -3.86 5.44
CA TYR A 249 -26.33 -4.97 4.92
C TYR A 249 -25.75 -5.37 3.57
N ASP A 250 -25.99 -6.61 3.14
CA ASP A 250 -25.55 -7.06 1.82
C ASP A 250 -26.40 -6.37 0.72
N PRO A 251 -25.80 -5.54 -0.17
CA PRO A 251 -26.55 -4.87 -1.24
C PRO A 251 -27.29 -5.83 -2.17
N ASP A 252 -26.89 -7.09 -2.23
CA ASP A 252 -27.54 -8.11 -3.05
C ASP A 252 -28.92 -8.55 -2.55
N ILE A 253 -29.32 -8.16 -1.34
CA ILE A 253 -30.68 -8.40 -0.83
C ILE A 253 -31.69 -7.36 -1.33
N LEU A 254 -31.21 -6.21 -1.81
CA LEU A 254 -32.07 -5.12 -2.26
C LEU A 254 -32.81 -5.47 -3.54
N SER A 255 -34.07 -5.00 -3.65
CA SER A 255 -34.83 -5.08 -4.88
C SER A 255 -34.16 -4.25 -6.00
N PRO A 256 -34.39 -4.59 -7.29
CA PRO A 256 -33.83 -3.81 -8.40
C PRO A 256 -34.22 -2.33 -8.38
N GLU A 257 -35.43 -2.02 -7.90
CA GLU A 257 -35.94 -0.65 -7.79
C GLU A 257 -35.22 0.13 -6.69
N GLU A 258 -34.97 -0.48 -5.54
CA GLU A 258 -34.21 0.14 -4.45
C GLU A 258 -32.75 0.37 -4.85
N ARG A 259 -32.11 -0.59 -5.52
CA ARG A 259 -30.74 -0.40 -6.03
C ARG A 259 -30.67 0.73 -7.04
N ALA A 260 -31.64 0.82 -7.95
CA ALA A 260 -31.70 1.90 -8.93
C ALA A 260 -31.81 3.26 -8.24
N ARG A 261 -32.68 3.40 -7.24
CA ARG A 261 -32.81 4.65 -6.45
C ARG A 261 -31.52 5.02 -5.72
N LEU A 262 -30.85 4.05 -5.10
CA LEU A 262 -29.57 4.32 -4.44
C LEU A 262 -28.51 4.80 -5.44
N ILE A 263 -28.44 4.17 -6.61
CA ILE A 263 -27.50 4.57 -7.66
C ILE A 263 -27.79 6.00 -8.12
N ASP A 264 -29.06 6.30 -8.46
CA ASP A 264 -29.47 7.64 -8.88
C ASP A 264 -29.10 8.70 -7.83
N ASN A 265 -29.36 8.43 -6.55
CA ASN A 265 -28.98 9.33 -5.45
C ASN A 265 -27.46 9.53 -5.33
N THR A 266 -26.65 8.49 -5.57
CA THR A 266 -25.18 8.62 -5.51
C THR A 266 -24.58 9.29 -6.74
N GLU A 267 -25.24 9.24 -7.90
CA GLU A 267 -24.76 9.89 -9.12
C GLU A 267 -24.78 11.41 -9.02
N GLU A 268 -25.70 11.99 -8.22
CA GLU A 268 -25.79 13.42 -7.95
C GLU A 268 -24.61 13.99 -7.13
N GLY A 269 -23.85 13.13 -6.44
CA GLY A 269 -22.70 13.52 -5.61
C GLY A 269 -21.43 13.90 -6.39
N GLN A 270 -20.44 14.48 -5.71
CA GLN A 270 -19.16 14.82 -6.34
C GLN A 270 -18.35 13.55 -6.67
N LEU A 271 -17.49 13.61 -7.68
CA LEU A 271 -16.68 12.48 -8.16
C LEU A 271 -15.83 11.77 -7.09
N ASN A 272 -15.53 12.43 -5.97
CA ASN A 272 -14.65 11.90 -4.92
C ASN A 272 -15.40 11.57 -3.62
N ASP A 273 -16.73 11.66 -3.62
CA ASP A 273 -17.54 11.33 -2.47
C ASP A 273 -17.68 9.80 -2.34
N VAL A 274 -17.65 9.32 -1.10
CA VAL A 274 -17.98 7.93 -0.77
C VAL A 274 -19.29 7.94 0.02
N SER A 275 -20.34 7.39 -0.58
CA SER A 275 -21.65 7.34 0.04
C SER A 275 -21.77 6.20 1.04
N PHE A 276 -22.65 6.35 2.02
CA PHE A 276 -23.02 5.28 2.95
C PHE A 276 -24.54 5.24 3.14
N ASP A 277 -25.06 4.07 3.54
CA ASP A 277 -26.46 3.84 3.90
C ASP A 277 -26.50 2.80 5.03
N ILE A 278 -26.77 3.27 6.25
CA ILE A 278 -26.81 2.45 7.47
C ILE A 278 -28.26 2.30 7.90
N ARG A 279 -28.80 1.08 7.76
CA ARG A 279 -30.22 0.80 7.98
C ARG A 279 -30.51 0.16 9.33
N PRO A 280 -31.71 0.41 9.89
CA PRO A 280 -32.18 -0.30 11.08
C PRO A 280 -32.37 -1.80 10.78
N GLY A 281 -32.26 -2.63 11.81
CA GLY A 281 -32.42 -4.09 11.70
C GLY A 281 -31.15 -4.87 11.32
N HIS A 282 -30.05 -4.16 11.08
CA HIS A 282 -28.72 -4.73 10.88
C HIS A 282 -27.75 -4.23 11.97
N VAL A 283 -26.53 -4.77 12.02
CA VAL A 283 -25.50 -4.29 12.98
C VAL A 283 -25.19 -2.82 12.72
N GLY A 284 -25.14 -2.00 13.77
CA GLY A 284 -25.03 -0.54 13.64
C GLY A 284 -26.35 0.16 13.32
N GLY A 285 -27.43 -0.59 13.09
CA GLY A 285 -28.75 -0.04 12.79
C GLY A 285 -29.46 0.61 13.99
N GLU A 286 -28.87 0.54 15.20
CA GLU A 286 -29.28 1.33 16.36
C GLU A 286 -29.08 2.84 16.17
N TYR A 287 -28.20 3.22 15.23
CA TYR A 287 -27.98 4.60 14.79
C TYR A 287 -27.97 4.65 13.25
N PRO A 288 -29.15 4.70 12.61
CA PRO A 288 -29.27 4.71 11.16
C PRO A 288 -28.81 6.04 10.57
N LEU A 289 -28.19 5.98 9.40
CA LEU A 289 -27.50 7.09 8.74
C LEU A 289 -27.66 7.05 7.22
#